data_AF-A0A1S9CLS5-F1
#
_entry.id   AF-A0A1S9CLS5-F1
#
_cell.length_a   1.000
_cell.length_b   1.000
_cell.length_c   1.000
_cell.angle_alpha   90.00
_cell.angle_beta   90.00
_cell.angle_gamma   90.00
#
_symmetry.space_group_name_H-M   'P 1'
#
loop_
_entity.id
_entity.type
_entity.pdbx_description
1 polymer ?
#
loop_
_entity_poly.entity_id
_entity_poly.type
_entity_poly.pdbx_seq_one_letter_code
_entity_poly.pdbx_strand_id
1 'polypeptide(L)'
;MMNRLLKDRIIIVMLAYALLILGVGTILQIEAAGFGVGVALGVTISILKFKVMEITLNKAVLMPEGKAKIYSQRHYMVRYSLTGLVLVVCSLTPEISLVGVFLGLLSMKVGAYCELFFMGK
;
A
#
# COMPACT_ATOMS: atom_id res chain seq x y z
N MET A 1 4.82 -3.29 -19.71
CA MET A 1 3.98 -2.08 -19.58
C MET A 1 2.76 -2.47 -18.75
N MET A 2 2.58 -1.89 -17.56
CA MET A 2 1.40 -2.16 -16.72
C MET A 2 0.16 -1.59 -17.41
N ASN A 3 -0.81 -2.44 -17.77
CA ASN A 3 -2.02 -1.98 -18.44
C ASN A 3 -2.87 -1.13 -17.47
N ARG A 4 -3.49 -0.05 -17.98
CA ARG A 4 -4.26 0.90 -17.15
C ARG A 4 -5.38 0.19 -16.37
N LEU A 5 -5.99 -0.83 -17.00
CA LEU A 5 -7.01 -1.68 -16.39
C LEU A 5 -6.51 -2.43 -15.15
N LEU A 6 -5.29 -2.98 -15.17
CA LEU A 6 -4.73 -3.72 -14.03
C LEU A 6 -4.46 -2.78 -12.85
N LYS A 7 -3.99 -1.58 -13.14
CA LYS A 7 -3.74 -0.54 -12.14
C LYS A 7 -5.02 -0.15 -11.40
N ASP A 8 -6.08 0.13 -12.16
CA ASP A 8 -7.35 0.55 -11.60
C ASP A 8 -7.97 -0.56 -10.75
N ARG A 9 -7.89 -1.83 -11.20
CA ARG A 9 -8.31 -3.00 -10.40
C ARG A 9 -7.58 -3.11 -9.07
N ILE A 10 -6.24 -3.02 -9.06
CA ILE A 10 -5.46 -3.12 -7.82
C ILE A 10 -5.88 -2.02 -6.83
N ILE A 11 -6.03 -0.78 -7.29
CA ILE A 11 -6.45 0.34 -6.43
C ILE A 11 -7.87 0.12 -5.90
N ILE A 12 -8.80 -0.37 -6.73
CA ILE A 12 -10.17 -0.69 -6.29
C ILE A 12 -10.14 -1.77 -5.20
N VAL A 13 -9.36 -2.84 -5.37
CA VAL A 13 -9.23 -3.89 -4.35
C VAL A 13 -8.62 -3.36 -3.05
N MET A 14 -7.64 -2.45 -3.13
CA MET A 14 -7.06 -1.79 -1.96
C MET A 14 -8.11 -0.99 -1.18
N LEU A 15 -8.96 -0.24 -1.89
CA LEU A 15 -10.05 0.54 -1.27
C LEU A 15 -11.15 -0.37 -0.71
N ALA A 16 -11.52 -1.43 -1.43
CA ALA A 16 -12.50 -2.41 -0.95
C ALA A 16 -12.00 -3.12 0.32
N TYR A 17 -10.72 -3.48 0.37
CA TYR A 17 -10.08 -4.05 1.55
C TYR A 17 -10.08 -3.07 2.74
N ALA A 18 -9.83 -1.78 2.48
CA ALA A 18 -9.91 -0.74 3.50
C ALA A 18 -11.32 -0.64 4.11
N LEU A 19 -12.36 -0.63 3.26
CA LEU A 19 -13.75 -0.62 3.71
C LEU A 19 -14.10 -1.86 4.54
N LEU A 20 -13.60 -3.04 4.13
CA LEU A 20 -13.79 -4.29 4.87
C LEU A 20 -13.17 -4.18 6.28
N ILE A 21 -11.92 -3.70 6.39
CA ILE A 21 -11.25 -3.52 7.67
C ILE A 21 -12.00 -2.53 8.57
N LEU A 22 -12.49 -1.42 8.01
CA LEU A 22 -13.28 -0.45 8.78
C LEU A 22 -14.54 -1.09 9.36
N GLY A 23 -15.24 -1.90 8.56
CA GLY A 23 -16.39 -2.68 9.03
C GLY A 23 -16.01 -3.65 10.17
N VAL A 24 -14.92 -4.39 10.03
CA VAL A 24 -14.43 -5.29 11.10
C VAL A 24 -14.04 -4.51 12.36
N GLY A 25 -13.39 -3.36 12.21
CA GLY A 25 -13.00 -2.49 13.32
C GLY A 25 -14.21 -2.01 14.14
N THR A 26 -15.33 -1.71 13.48
CA THR A 26 -16.57 -1.33 14.18
C THR A 26 -17.20 -2.48 14.97
N ILE A 27 -17.09 -3.73 14.48
CA ILE A 27 -17.60 -4.91 15.19
C ILE A 27 -16.77 -5.20 16.44
N LEU A 28 -15.47 -4.95 16.38
CA LEU A 28 -14.53 -5.15 17.48
C LEU A 28 -14.54 -4.04 18.55
N GLN A 29 -15.49 -3.08 18.45
CA GLN A 29 -15.59 -1.93 19.36
C GLN A 29 -14.29 -1.12 19.50
N ILE A 30 -13.45 -1.13 18.47
CA ILE A 30 -12.25 -0.29 18.44
C ILE A 30 -12.71 1.17 18.29
N GLU A 31 -12.04 2.08 18.99
CA GLU A 31 -12.31 3.51 18.87
C GLU A 31 -12.29 3.96 17.39
N ALA A 32 -13.48 4.22 16.86
CA ALA A 32 -13.71 4.31 15.42
C ALA A 32 -12.96 5.47 14.77
N ALA A 33 -12.77 6.57 15.51
CA ALA A 33 -12.07 7.76 15.04
C ALA A 33 -10.58 7.48 14.78
N GLY A 34 -9.86 7.02 15.80
CA GLY A 34 -8.42 6.75 15.68
C GLY A 34 -8.10 5.57 14.76
N PHE A 35 -8.95 4.55 14.74
CA PHE A 35 -8.81 3.42 13.82
C PHE A 35 -9.07 3.82 12.36
N GLY A 36 -10.13 4.59 12.11
CA GLY A 36 -10.48 5.05 10.77
C GLY A 36 -9.40 5.93 10.15
N VAL A 37 -8.87 6.88 10.92
CA VAL A 37 -7.76 7.75 10.50
C VAL A 37 -6.50 6.92 10.23
N GLY A 38 -6.20 5.94 11.09
CA GLY A 38 -5.08 5.03 10.88
C GLY A 38 -5.18 4.26 9.57
N VAL A 39 -6.33 3.63 9.31
CA VAL A 39 -6.58 2.89 8.05
C VAL A 39 -6.47 3.82 6.84
N ALA A 40 -7.07 5.01 6.89
CA ALA A 40 -7.02 5.98 5.80
C ALA A 40 -5.57 6.40 5.48
N LEU A 41 -4.76 6.68 6.50
CA LEU A 41 -3.34 7.00 6.33
C LEU A 41 -2.55 5.81 5.74
N GLY A 42 -2.74 4.61 6.29
CA GLY A 42 -2.06 3.41 5.81
C GLY A 42 -2.37 3.09 4.35
N VAL A 43 -3.64 3.22 3.95
CA VAL A 43 -4.08 3.00 2.55
C VAL A 43 -3.53 4.09 1.64
N THR A 44 -3.54 5.35 2.05
CA THR A 44 -2.97 6.45 1.27
C THR A 44 -1.49 6.23 0.98
N ILE A 45 -0.71 5.86 2.00
CA ILE A 45 0.72 5.52 1.83
C ILE A 45 0.90 4.28 0.96
N SER A 46 0.04 3.26 1.09
CA SER A 46 0.06 2.09 0.22
C SER A 46 -0.17 2.44 -1.25
N ILE A 47 -1.14 3.30 -1.56
CA ILE A 47 -1.40 3.75 -2.93
C ILE A 47 -0.19 4.51 -3.49
N LEU A 48 0.44 5.37 -2.68
CA LEU A 48 1.66 6.06 -3.06
C LEU A 48 2.81 5.08 -3.35
N LYS A 49 3.05 4.11 -2.46
CA LYS A 49 4.05 3.05 -2.65
C LYS A 49 3.80 2.23 -3.92
N PHE A 50 2.54 1.95 -4.21
CA PHE A 50 2.14 1.25 -5.43
C PHE A 50 2.43 2.08 -6.69
N LYS A 51 2.10 3.38 -6.70
CA LYS A 51 2.45 4.28 -7.83
C LYS A 51 3.96 4.38 -8.05
N VAL A 52 4.76 4.47 -6.98
CA VAL A 52 6.22 4.46 -7.08
C VAL A 52 6.70 3.13 -7.69
N MET A 53 6.13 2.01 -7.27
CA MET A 53 6.46 0.69 -7.83
C MET A 53 6.10 0.60 -9.32
N GLU A 54 4.93 1.06 -9.72
CA GLU A 54 4.49 1.07 -11.13
C GLU A 54 5.47 1.85 -12.01
N ILE A 55 5.85 3.06 -11.59
CA ILE A 55 6.84 3.88 -12.31
C ILE A 55 8.18 3.16 -12.37
N THR A 56 8.56 2.48 -11.27
CA THR A 56 9.82 1.74 -11.19
C THR A 56 9.83 0.61 -12.20
N LEU A 57 8.78 -0.20 -12.26
CA LEU A 57 8.67 -1.35 -13.16
C LEU A 57 8.64 -0.89 -14.63
N ASN A 58 7.84 0.13 -14.95
CA ASN A 58 7.75 0.64 -16.32
C ASN A 58 9.09 1.19 -16.83
N LYS A 59 9.87 1.86 -15.96
CA LYS A 59 11.20 2.38 -16.32
C LYS A 59 12.29 1.31 -16.31
N ALA A 60 12.27 0.38 -15.36
CA ALA A 60 13.30 -0.64 -15.21
C ALA A 60 13.35 -1.60 -16.41
N VAL A 61 12.20 -1.94 -17.02
CA VAL A 61 12.13 -2.80 -18.21
C VAL A 61 12.81 -2.18 -19.44
N LEU A 62 12.94 -0.85 -19.48
CA LEU A 62 13.59 -0.13 -20.58
C LEU A 62 15.09 0.12 -20.32
N MET A 63 15.60 -0.25 -19.15
CA MET A 63 16.98 0.02 -18.75
C MET A 63 17.87 -1.21 -18.94
N PRO A 64 19.17 -1.04 -19.28
CA PRO A 64 20.15 -2.11 -19.21
C PRO A 64 20.25 -2.70 -17.80
N GLU A 65 20.51 -3.99 -17.68
CA GLU A 65 20.43 -4.76 -16.42
C GLU A 65 21.16 -4.11 -15.24
N GLY A 66 22.39 -3.63 -15.45
CA GLY A 66 23.17 -2.97 -14.40
C GLY A 66 22.51 -1.68 -13.88
N LYS A 67 21.88 -0.90 -14.76
CA LYS A 67 21.15 0.32 -14.39
C LYS A 67 19.78 -0.01 -13.78
N ALA A 68 19.09 -1.03 -14.30
CA ALA A 68 17.81 -1.49 -13.78
C ALA A 68 17.92 -1.98 -12.32
N LYS A 69 19.00 -2.70 -11.99
CA LYS A 69 19.27 -3.19 -10.62
C LYS A 69 19.41 -2.04 -9.62
N ILE A 70 20.27 -1.07 -9.92
CA ILE A 70 20.51 0.09 -9.03
C ILE A 70 19.23 0.94 -8.91
N TYR A 71 18.53 1.16 -10.02
CA TYR A 71 17.28 1.91 -10.03
C TYR A 71 16.21 1.25 -9.16
N SER A 72 16.01 -0.06 -9.31
CA SER A 72 15.08 -0.84 -8.49
C SER A 72 15.46 -0.77 -7.01
N GLN A 73 16.75 -0.95 -6.65
CA GLN A 73 17.23 -0.86 -5.27
C GLN A 73 16.93 0.50 -4.62
N ARG A 74 17.17 1.62 -5.33
CA ARG A 74 16.85 2.96 -4.82
C ARG A 74 15.36 3.11 -4.54
N HIS A 75 14.51 2.61 -5.43
CA HIS A 75 13.06 2.63 -5.23
C HIS A 75 12.54 1.66 -4.16
N TYR A 76 13.28 0.59 -3.87
CA TYR A 76 13.04 -0.22 -2.67
C TYR A 76 13.32 0.58 -1.40
N MET A 77 14.42 1.32 -1.35
CA MET A 77 14.76 2.17 -0.22
C MET A 77 13.66 3.21 0.06
N VAL A 78 13.15 3.88 -0.98
CA VAL A 78 12.02 4.82 -0.86
C VAL A 78 10.78 4.17 -0.24
N ARG A 79 10.45 2.93 -0.64
CA ARG A 79 9.30 2.21 -0.08
C ARG A 79 9.48 1.88 1.40
N TYR A 80 10.69 1.53 1.83
CA TYR A 80 11.01 1.29 3.24
C TYR A 80 11.00 2.59 4.04
N SER A 81 11.57 3.68 3.50
CA SER A 81 11.50 5.01 4.12
C SER A 81 10.07 5.49 4.32
N LEU A 82 9.20 5.36 3.32
CA LEU A 82 7.77 5.72 3.44
C LEU A 82 7.07 4.90 4.53
N THR A 83 7.39 3.61 4.63
CA THR A 83 6.79 2.72 5.64
C THR A 83 7.29 3.05 7.04
N GLY A 84 8.61 3.25 7.21
CA GLY A 84 9.19 3.63 8.49
C GLY A 84 8.67 5.00 8.96
N LEU A 85 8.61 5.98 8.06
CA LEU A 85 8.18 7.33 8.39
C LEU A 85 6.72 7.36 8.85
N VAL A 86 5.81 6.67 8.15
CA VAL A 86 4.40 6.63 8.59
C VAL A 86 4.23 5.94 9.94
N LEU A 87 4.98 4.87 10.21
CA LEU A 87 4.92 4.16 11.48
C LEU A 87 5.47 5.02 12.63
N VAL A 88 6.58 5.74 12.42
CA VAL A 88 7.12 6.68 13.41
C VAL A 88 6.12 7.81 13.69
N VAL A 89 5.55 8.44 12.66
CA VAL A 89 4.57 9.52 12.83
C VAL A 89 3.34 9.04 13.59
N CYS A 90 2.82 7.85 13.28
CA CYS A 90 1.67 7.29 13.99
C CYS A 90 2.02 6.88 15.42
N SER A 91 3.24 6.37 15.66
CA SER A 91 3.71 6.07 17.01
C SER A 91 3.84 7.32 17.89
N LEU A 92 4.09 8.48 17.30
CA LEU A 92 4.16 9.76 18.01
C LEU A 92 2.79 10.42 18.22
N THR A 93 1.76 9.94 17.51
CA THR A 93 0.41 10.52 17.53
C THR A 93 -0.55 9.56 18.24
N PRO A 94 -0.83 9.74 19.53
CA PRO A 94 -1.63 8.78 20.32
C PRO A 94 -3.07 8.63 19.82
N GLU A 95 -3.58 9.61 19.09
CA GLU A 95 -4.91 9.59 18.47
C GLU A 95 -5.01 8.63 17.29
N ILE A 96 -3.89 8.22 16.69
CA ILE A 96 -3.88 7.37 15.49
C ILE A 96 -3.62 5.92 15.89
N SER A 97 -4.53 5.02 15.50
CA SER A 97 -4.34 3.59 15.73
C SER A 97 -3.19 3.05 14.88
N LEU A 98 -2.10 2.63 15.52
CA LEU A 98 -1.00 1.93 14.87
C LEU A 98 -1.49 0.66 14.13
N VAL A 99 -2.46 -0.04 14.72
CA VAL A 99 -3.07 -1.24 14.12
C VAL A 99 -3.82 -0.88 12.85
N GLY A 100 -4.61 0.20 12.86
CA GLY A 100 -5.31 0.69 11.67
C GLY A 100 -4.34 1.03 10.54
N VAL A 101 -3.23 1.71 10.86
CA VAL A 101 -2.17 2.06 9.88
C VAL A 101 -1.54 0.81 9.31
N PHE A 102 -1.19 -0.15 10.15
CA PHE A 102 -0.57 -1.41 9.73
C PHE A 102 -1.49 -2.19 8.79
N LEU A 103 -2.78 -2.32 9.13
CA LEU A 103 -3.77 -2.96 8.26
C LEU A 103 -3.94 -2.19 6.95
N GLY A 104 -3.99 -0.87 6.98
CA GLY A 104 -4.02 -0.05 5.76
C GLY A 104 -2.76 -0.23 4.88
N LEU A 105 -1.59 -0.43 5.48
CA LEU A 105 -0.34 -0.72 4.77
C LEU A 105 -0.34 -2.08 4.06
N LEU A 106 -1.10 -3.05 4.57
CA LEU A 106 -1.24 -4.37 3.97
C LEU A 106 -2.13 -4.38 2.72
N SER A 107 -2.96 -3.35 2.52
CA SER A 107 -3.84 -3.22 1.35
C SER A 107 -3.11 -3.43 0.03
N MET A 108 -1.89 -2.89 -0.11
CA MET A 108 -1.08 -3.05 -1.33
C MET A 108 -0.75 -4.53 -1.62
N LYS A 109 -0.42 -5.32 -0.59
CA LYS A 109 -0.13 -6.75 -0.76
C LYS A 109 -1.40 -7.51 -1.15
N VAL A 110 -2.51 -7.21 -0.48
CA VAL A 110 -3.81 -7.83 -0.78
C VAL A 110 -4.23 -7.55 -2.22
N GLY A 111 -4.15 -6.29 -2.67
CA GLY A 111 -4.45 -5.93 -4.05
C GLY A 111 -3.60 -6.68 -5.07
N ALA A 112 -2.30 -6.79 -4.82
CA ALA A 112 -1.38 -7.50 -5.70
C ALA A 112 -1.65 -9.02 -5.75
N TYR A 113 -1.92 -9.66 -4.60
CA TYR A 113 -2.19 -11.09 -4.55
C TYR A 113 -3.56 -11.46 -5.14
N CYS A 114 -4.59 -10.64 -4.88
CA CYS A 114 -5.89 -10.83 -5.52
C CYS A 114 -5.76 -10.75 -7.04
N GLU A 115 -5.02 -9.77 -7.56
CA GLU A 115 -4.82 -9.64 -9.01
C GLU A 115 -4.06 -10.84 -9.59
N LEU A 116 -3.00 -11.30 -8.92
CA LEU A 116 -2.25 -12.50 -9.32
C LEU A 116 -3.16 -13.73 -9.37
N PHE A 117 -4.04 -13.90 -8.38
CA PHE A 117 -5.00 -15.01 -8.34
C PHE A 117 -6.03 -14.92 -9.47
N PHE A 118 -6.47 -13.71 -9.84
CA PHE A 118 -7.39 -13.50 -10.96
C PHE A 118 -6.74 -13.67 -12.34
N MET A 119 -5.43 -13.39 -12.49
CA MET A 119 -4.70 -13.58 -13.75
C MET A 119 -4.12 -15.00 -13.90
N GLY A 120 -3.94 -15.73 -12.79
CA GLY A 120 -3.45 -17.11 -12.78
C GLY A 120 -4.53 -18.16 -13.02
N LYS A 121 -5.79 -17.74 -13.21
CA LYS A 121 -6.90 -18.55 -13.73
C LYS A 121 -7.26 -18.04 -15.12
#